data_AF-A0AAW9A986-F1
#
_entry.id   AF-A0AAW9A986-F1
#
_cell.length_a   1.000
_cell.length_b   1.000
_cell.length_c   1.000
_cell.angle_alpha   90.00
_cell.angle_beta   90.00
_cell.angle_gamma   90.00
#
_symmetry.space_group_name_H-M   'P 1'
#
loop_
_entity.id
_entity.type
_entity.pdbx_description
1 polymer ?
#
loop_
_entity_poly.entity_id
_entity_poly.type
_entity_poly.pdbx_seq_one_letter_code
_entity_poly.pdbx_strand_id
1 'polypeptide(L)'
;MDILLPIGFGIAVNLVVFLVSKSLRQKNERSLLICLIAFLVVLFVSIIIGSWVGMGIGVVSLGMLIFVILTGIIIALKSDREYQIIRRDN
;
A
#
# COMPACT_ATOMS: atom_id res chain seq x y z
N MET A 1 2.80 5.30 -24.03
CA MET A 1 3.32 4.10 -23.34
C MET A 1 2.32 3.72 -22.28
N ASP A 2 1.95 2.46 -22.18
CA ASP A 2 0.82 1.98 -21.37
C ASP A 2 1.06 2.21 -19.88
N ILE A 3 0.47 3.29 -19.36
CA ILE A 3 0.57 3.77 -17.97
C ILE A 3 0.01 2.75 -16.97
N LEU A 4 -0.84 1.84 -17.45
CA LEU A 4 -1.48 0.79 -16.67
C LEU A 4 -0.47 -0.25 -16.14
N LEU A 5 0.60 -0.54 -16.90
CA LEU A 5 1.63 -1.49 -16.48
C LEU A 5 2.43 -0.99 -15.25
N PRO A 6 2.97 0.23 -15.23
CA PRO A 6 3.64 0.78 -14.05
C PRO A 6 2.73 0.83 -12.81
N ILE A 7 1.46 1.25 -12.97
CA ILE A 7 0.50 1.33 -11.86
C ILE A 7 0.22 -0.07 -11.30
N GLY A 8 -0.08 -1.04 -12.17
CA GLY A 8 -0.31 -2.43 -11.78
C GLY A 8 0.91 -3.04 -11.10
N PHE A 9 2.12 -2.72 -11.55
CA PHE A 9 3.36 -3.15 -10.93
C PHE A 9 3.50 -2.58 -9.51
N GLY A 10 3.19 -1.30 -9.31
CA GLY A 10 3.17 -0.66 -8.00
C GLY A 10 2.23 -1.36 -7.01
N ILE A 11 1.01 -1.68 -7.47
CA ILE A 11 0.03 -2.43 -6.66
C ILE A 11 0.57 -3.83 -6.31
N ALA A 12 1.09 -4.55 -7.29
CA ALA A 12 1.61 -5.90 -7.10
C ALA A 12 2.78 -5.96 -6.10
N VAL A 13 3.73 -5.02 -6.21
CA VAL A 13 4.86 -4.94 -5.27
C VAL A 13 4.36 -4.69 -3.84
N ASN A 14 3.43 -3.75 -3.65
CA ASN A 14 2.91 -3.44 -2.32
C ASN A 14 2.06 -4.59 -1.73
N LEU A 15 1.35 -5.34 -2.58
CA LEU A 15 0.67 -6.57 -2.18
C LEU A 15 1.67 -7.61 -1.64
N VAL A 16 2.79 -7.82 -2.35
CA VAL A 16 3.85 -8.75 -1.92
C VAL A 16 4.46 -8.29 -0.60
N VAL A 17 4.80 -7.00 -0.47
CA VAL A 17 5.32 -6.43 0.78
C VAL A 17 4.33 -6.65 1.93
N PHE A 18 3.05 -6.37 1.71
CA PHE A 18 2.00 -6.57 2.72
C PHE A 18 1.85 -8.05 3.12
N LEU A 19 1.86 -8.97 2.16
CA LEU A 19 1.81 -10.42 2.42
C LEU A 19 3.02 -10.88 3.23
N VAL A 20 4.22 -10.43 2.89
CA VAL A 20 5.45 -10.75 3.62
C VAL A 20 5.39 -10.19 5.05
N SER A 21 5.00 -8.92 5.23
CA SER A 21 4.83 -8.32 6.57
C SER A 21 3.80 -9.08 7.41
N LYS A 22 2.69 -9.51 6.79
CA LYS A 22 1.66 -10.31 7.46
C LYS A 22 2.15 -11.72 7.81
N SER A 23 2.93 -12.35 6.94
CA SER A 23 3.56 -13.65 7.19
C SER A 23 4.51 -13.61 8.38
N LEU A 24 5.14 -12.46 8.63
CA LEU A 24 6.00 -12.21 9.79
C LEU A 24 5.20 -11.90 11.08
N ARG A 25 3.89 -12.21 11.12
CA ARG A 25 2.97 -12.00 12.26
C ARG A 25 2.88 -10.53 12.73
N GLN A 26 3.14 -9.57 11.86
CA GLN A 26 2.95 -8.17 12.23
C GLN A 26 1.46 -7.80 12.30
N LYS A 27 1.12 -6.89 13.23
CA LYS A 27 -0.22 -6.27 13.29
C LYS A 27 -0.54 -5.59 11.95
N ASN A 28 -1.82 -5.57 11.57
CA ASN A 28 -2.28 -4.95 10.32
C ASN A 28 -1.79 -3.50 10.18
N GLU A 29 -1.83 -2.73 11.28
CA GLU A 29 -1.35 -1.35 11.35
C GLU A 29 0.14 -1.20 10.98
N ARG A 30 0.99 -2.09 11.50
CA ARG A 30 2.44 -2.07 11.21
C ARG A 30 2.74 -2.47 9.78
N SER A 31 2.02 -3.46 9.25
CA SER A 31 2.17 -3.90 7.85
C SER A 31 1.79 -2.78 6.88
N LEU A 32 0.76 -2.01 7.21
CA LEU A 32 0.32 -0.84 6.44
C LEU A 32 1.35 0.30 6.48
N LEU A 33 1.93 0.55 7.66
CA LEU A 33 2.97 1.55 7.85
C LEU A 33 4.24 1.20 7.03
N ILE A 34 4.63 -0.08 6.99
CA ILE A 34 5.73 -0.55 6.14
C ILE A 34 5.45 -0.30 4.66
N CYS A 35 4.23 -0.59 4.17
CA CYS A 35 3.85 -0.31 2.79
C CYS A 35 3.87 1.19 2.47
N LEU A 36 3.51 2.04 3.44
CA LEU A 36 3.56 3.50 3.30
C LEU A 36 5.00 4.03 3.27
N ILE A 37 5.90 3.48 4.09
CA ILE A 37 7.33 3.80 4.03
C ILE A 37 7.92 3.33 2.71
N ALA A 38 7.58 2.13 2.23
CA ALA A 38 8.04 1.62 0.94
C ALA A 38 7.62 2.56 -0.21
N PHE A 39 6.36 3.02 -0.21
CA PHE A 39 5.90 4.05 -1.14
C PHE A 39 6.75 5.32 -1.07
N LEU A 40 7.01 5.85 0.14
CA LEU A 40 7.80 7.07 0.31
C LEU A 40 9.21 6.93 -0.27
N VAL A 41 9.87 5.80 0.01
CA VAL A 41 11.22 5.52 -0.50
C VAL A 41 11.21 5.50 -2.02
N VAL A 42 10.26 4.81 -2.64
CA VAL A 42 10.14 4.73 -4.11
C VAL A 42 9.83 6.10 -4.71
N LEU A 43 9.00 6.91 -4.07
CA LEU A 43 8.72 8.30 -4.47
C LEU A 43 9.99 9.15 -4.43
N PHE A 44 10.76 9.11 -3.34
CA PHE A 44 12.02 9.84 -3.23
C PHE A 44 13.05 9.40 -4.27
N VAL A 45 13.19 8.09 -4.48
CA VAL A 45 14.06 7.54 -5.53
C VAL A 45 13.63 8.05 -6.91
N SER A 46 12.33 8.15 -7.17
CA SER A 46 11.81 8.68 -8.44
C SER A 46 12.22 10.13 -8.70
N ILE A 47 12.22 10.97 -7.65
CA ILE A 47 12.60 12.39 -7.71
C ILE A 47 14.11 12.53 -7.93
N ILE A 48 14.92 11.70 -7.25
CA ILE A 48 16.39 11.75 -7.33
C ILE A 48 16.89 11.32 -8.72
N ILE A 49 16.29 10.28 -9.31
CA ILE A 49 16.71 9.75 -10.61
C ILE A 49 16.47 10.77 -11.75
N GLY A 50 15.51 11.68 -11.60
CA GLY A 50 15.37 12.88 -12.44
C GLY A 50 15.52 12.62 -13.95
N SER A 51 14.61 11.84 -14.55
CA SER A 51 14.60 11.55 -15.99
C SER A 51 13.27 10.88 -16.39
N TRP A 52 13.10 10.50 -17.66
CA TRP A 52 11.98 9.66 -18.13
C TRP A 52 11.79 8.39 -17.30
N VAL A 53 12.89 7.78 -16.84
CA VAL A 53 12.87 6.61 -15.95
C VAL A 53 12.30 6.97 -14.58
N GLY A 54 12.71 8.10 -14.01
CA GLY A 54 12.17 8.62 -12.74
C GLY A 54 10.67 8.89 -12.82
N MET A 55 10.19 9.43 -13.94
CA MET A 55 8.76 9.63 -14.20
C MET A 55 7.98 8.30 -14.16
N GLY A 56 8.52 7.25 -14.79
CA GLY A 56 7.93 5.90 -14.73
C GLY A 56 7.86 5.35 -13.30
N ILE A 57 8.94 5.51 -12.52
CA ILE A 57 8.98 5.09 -11.10
C ILE A 57 8.00 5.90 -10.26
N GLY A 58 7.82 7.19 -10.56
CA GLY A 58 6.80 8.03 -9.93
C GLY A 58 5.40 7.48 -10.15
N VAL A 59 5.08 7.03 -11.36
CA VAL A 59 3.79 6.37 -11.67
C VAL A 59 3.65 5.04 -10.91
N VAL A 60 4.72 4.26 -10.76
CA VAL A 60 4.71 3.04 -9.91
C VAL A 60 4.37 3.39 -8.45
N SER A 61 4.94 4.47 -7.92
CA SER A 61 4.64 4.92 -6.56
C SER A 61 3.16 5.31 -6.37
N LEU A 62 2.51 5.88 -7.39
CA LEU A 62 1.07 6.17 -7.33
C LEU A 62 0.25 4.88 -7.20
N GLY A 63 0.63 3.81 -7.90
CA GLY A 63 0.02 2.48 -7.74
C GLY A 63 0.17 1.94 -6.32
N MET A 64 1.35 2.13 -5.72
CA MET A 64 1.61 1.75 -4.32
C MET A 64 0.72 2.52 -3.34
N LEU A 65 0.54 3.82 -3.54
CA LEU A 65 -0.31 4.67 -2.71
C LEU A 65 -1.79 4.24 -2.77
N ILE A 66 -2.29 3.94 -3.97
CA ILE A 66 -3.66 3.44 -4.16
C ILE A 66 -3.88 2.16 -3.35
N PHE A 67 -2.93 1.23 -3.38
CA PHE A 67 -3.00 0.00 -2.59
C PHE A 67 -3.09 0.25 -1.08
N VAL A 68 -2.27 1.19 -0.57
CA VAL A 68 -2.25 1.59 0.84
C VAL A 68 -3.62 2.14 1.27
N ILE A 69 -4.20 3.03 0.47
CA ILE A 69 -5.52 3.63 0.75
C ILE A 69 -6.61 2.56 0.77
N LEU A 70 -6.67 1.71 -0.27
CA LEU A 70 -7.66 0.64 -0.37
C LEU A 70 -7.57 -0.34 0.81
N THR A 71 -6.36 -0.78 1.15
CA THR A 71 -6.13 -1.71 2.26
C THR A 71 -6.48 -1.07 3.60
N GLY A 72 -6.16 0.22 3.79
CA GLY A 72 -6.55 0.99 4.97
C GLY A 72 -8.05 1.08 5.16
N ILE A 73 -8.80 1.37 4.09
CA ILE A 73 -10.27 1.41 4.12
C ILE A 73 -10.84 0.04 4.48
N ILE A 74 -10.34 -1.04 3.87
CA ILE A 74 -10.80 -2.42 4.15
C ILE A 74 -10.59 -2.77 5.63
N ILE A 75 -9.43 -2.42 6.19
CA ILE A 75 -9.13 -2.67 7.61
C ILE A 75 -10.03 -1.83 8.52
N ALA A 76 -10.24 -0.55 8.20
CA ALA A 76 -11.12 0.33 8.96
C ALA A 76 -12.58 -0.17 8.97
N LEU A 77 -13.12 -0.56 7.80
CA LEU A 77 -14.45 -1.14 7.68
C LEU A 77 -14.59 -2.47 8.41
N LYS A 78 -13.53 -3.29 8.43
CA LYS A 78 -13.52 -4.53 9.20
C LYS A 78 -13.55 -4.25 10.69
N SER A 79 -12.75 -3.29 11.15
CA SER A 79 -12.67 -2.88 12.56
C SER A 79 -14.02 -2.36 13.08
N ASP A 80 -14.72 -1.55 12.29
CA ASP A 80 -16.05 -1.03 12.66
C ASP A 80 -17.09 -2.14 12.81
N ARG A 81 -17.07 -3.15 11.91
CA ARG A 81 -17.97 -4.30 12.02
C ARG A 81 -17.73 -5.14 13.27
N GLU A 82 -16.47 -5.36 13.67
CA GLU A 82 -16.16 -6.10 14.90
C GLU A 82 -16.70 -5.36 16.15
N TYR A 83 -16.57 -4.03 16.18
CA TYR A 83 -17.09 -3.22 17.28
C TYR A 83 -18.62 -3.29 17.40
N GLN A 84 -19.33 -3.26 16.26
CA GLN A 84 -20.78 -3.33 16.24
C GLN A 84 -21.33 -4.70 16.69
N ILE A 85 -20.61 -5.79 16.43
CA ILE A 85 -21.01 -7.14 16.87
C ILE A 85 -20.92 -7.24 18.40
N ILE A 86 -19.79 -6.81 18.98
CA ILE A 86 -19.58 -6.85 20.44
C ILE A 86 -20.62 -5.99 21.18
N ARG A 87 -21.00 -4.83 20.61
CA ARG A 87 -22.03 -3.97 21.20
C ARG A 87 -23.45 -4.54 21.10
N ARG A 88 -23.69 -5.49 20.19
CA ARG A 88 -25.01 -6.12 20.02
C ARG A 88 -25.24 -7.26 21.01
N ASP A 89 -24.16 -7.89 21.49
CA ASP A 89 -24.19 -9.06 22.36
C ASP A 89 -24.16 -8.71 23.87
N ASN A 90 -24.12 -7.42 24.22
CA ASN A 90 -24.03 -6.89 25.59
C ASN A 90 -25.16 -5.90 25.90
#